data_AF-A0AAJ2CCN0-F1
#
_entry.id   AF-A0AAJ2CCN0-F1
#
_cell.length_a   1.000
_cell.length_b   1.000
_cell.length_c   1.000
_cell.angle_alpha   90.00
_cell.angle_beta   90.00
_cell.angle_gamma   90.00
#
_symmetry.space_group_name_H-M   'P 1'
#
loop_
_entity.id
_entity.type
_entity.pdbx_description
1 polymer ?
#
loop_
_entity_poly.entity_id
_entity_poly.type
_entity_poly.pdbx_seq_one_letter_code
_entity_poly.pdbx_strand_id
1 'polypeptide(L)'
;MGFLGQSASPQRAERALDVLRVTVALLILIHGLFRLVAGGVAPFGVWLESQGFPMGFGWALAVTLFELTGPILMLIRRWTSFAALGHAAILTLGMLLVHRPFGWFVVGAGRNGMEYSVILIVSLLSIAWAYWPPRGAVPKQER
;
A
#
# COMPACT_ATOMS: atom_id res chain seq x y z
N MET A 1 37.18 8.44 9.55
CA MET A 1 36.07 9.04 10.32
C MET A 1 35.51 10.20 9.50
N GLY A 2 34.35 10.18 8.84
CA GLY A 2 33.38 9.20 8.40
C GLY A 2 32.39 10.04 7.57
N PHE A 3 32.26 9.80 6.26
CA PHE A 3 31.56 10.69 5.30
C PHE A 3 30.02 10.75 5.46
N LEU A 4 29.48 10.29 6.59
CA LEU A 4 28.04 10.22 6.82
C LEU A 4 27.59 11.41 7.67
N GLY A 5 26.59 12.14 7.19
CA GLY A 5 25.93 13.21 7.94
C GLY A 5 25.13 12.69 9.14
N GLN A 6 24.62 13.60 9.96
CA GLN A 6 23.80 13.26 11.12
C GLN A 6 22.49 12.58 10.68
N SER A 7 22.04 11.59 11.45
CA SER A 7 20.71 11.00 11.28
C SER A 7 19.60 12.00 11.62
N ALA A 8 18.41 11.79 11.06
CA ALA A 8 17.23 12.57 11.46
C ALA A 8 16.93 12.38 12.96
N SER A 9 16.43 13.42 13.62
CA SER A 9 15.94 13.29 14.99
C SER A 9 14.66 12.43 15.04
N PRO A 10 14.38 11.74 16.16
CA PRO A 10 13.19 10.89 16.29
C PRO A 10 11.88 11.60 15.92
N GLN A 11 11.69 12.86 16.35
CA GLN A 11 10.48 13.63 16.05
C GLN A 11 10.35 13.97 14.55
N ARG A 12 11.47 14.20 13.85
CA ARG A 12 11.45 14.43 12.41
C ARG A 12 11.15 13.14 11.64
N ALA A 13 11.71 12.02 12.07
CA ALA A 13 11.44 10.71 11.48
C ALA A 13 9.96 10.31 11.65
N GLU A 14 9.40 10.52 12.84
CA GLU A 14 7.96 10.27 13.11
C GLU A 14 7.07 11.12 12.19
N ARG A 15 7.32 12.42 12.09
CA ARG A 15 6.55 13.32 11.20
C ARG A 15 6.67 12.91 9.73
N ALA A 16 7.86 12.51 9.28
CA ALA A 16 8.06 12.05 7.92
C ALA A 16 7.25 10.77 7.62
N LEU A 17 7.18 9.84 8.57
CA LEU A 17 6.37 8.63 8.46
C LEU A 17 4.86 8.94 8.47
N ASP A 18 4.43 9.95 9.24
CA ASP A 18 3.03 10.40 9.22
C ASP A 18 2.65 10.99 7.86
N VAL A 19 3.52 11.81 7.27
CA VAL A 19 3.33 12.34 5.90
C VAL A 19 3.26 11.19 4.91
N LEU A 20 4.22 10.25 4.96
CA LEU A 20 4.26 9.09 4.08
C LEU A 20 2.98 8.26 4.19
N ARG A 21 2.53 7.96 5.42
CA ARG A 21 1.28 7.22 5.68
C ARG A 21 0.08 7.89 5.06
N VAL A 22 -0.09 9.20 5.28
CA VAL A 22 -1.24 9.95 4.75
C VAL A 22 -1.19 9.99 3.23
N THR A 23 -0.04 10.29 2.63
CA THR A 23 0.12 10.34 1.17
C THR A 23 -0.18 8.99 0.53
N VAL A 24 0.43 7.90 1.02
CA VAL A 24 0.21 6.54 0.48
C VAL A 24 -1.26 6.12 0.63
N ALA A 25 -1.89 6.40 1.78
CA ALA A 25 -3.31 6.12 1.97
C ALA A 25 -4.17 6.86 0.94
N LEU A 26 -3.96 8.15 0.73
CA LEU A 26 -4.73 8.94 -0.24
C LEU A 26 -4.54 8.42 -1.67
N LEU A 27 -3.32 8.05 -2.07
CA LEU A 27 -3.06 7.50 -3.40
C LEU A 27 -3.82 6.18 -3.64
N ILE A 28 -3.82 5.27 -2.66
CA ILE A 28 -4.54 4.00 -2.74
C ILE A 28 -6.06 4.24 -2.76
N LEU A 29 -6.55 5.16 -1.92
CA LEU A 29 -7.97 5.50 -1.86
C LEU A 29 -8.48 6.04 -3.20
N ILE A 30 -7.74 6.97 -3.81
CA ILE A 30 -8.06 7.51 -5.13
C ILE A 30 -8.06 6.40 -6.19
N HIS A 31 -7.11 5.47 -6.13
CA HIS A 31 -7.04 4.34 -7.06
C HIS A 31 -8.28 3.44 -6.98
N GLY A 32 -8.65 3.01 -5.77
CA GLY A 32 -9.84 2.18 -5.54
C GLY A 32 -11.14 2.91 -5.89
N LEU A 33 -11.25 4.19 -5.49
CA LEU A 33 -12.41 5.02 -5.81
C LEU A 33 -12.57 5.21 -7.31
N PHE A 34 -11.48 5.51 -8.02
CA PHE A 34 -11.52 5.64 -9.47
C PHE A 34 -11.97 4.33 -10.14
N ARG A 35 -11.44 3.18 -9.70
CA ARG A 35 -11.87 1.87 -10.21
C ARG A 35 -13.38 1.66 -10.01
N LEU A 36 -13.92 2.04 -8.85
CA LEU A 36 -15.35 1.92 -8.57
C LEU A 36 -16.20 2.84 -9.47
N VAL A 37 -15.92 4.14 -9.47
CA VAL A 37 -16.77 5.13 -10.16
C VAL A 37 -16.66 5.06 -11.67
N ALA A 38 -15.52 4.62 -12.21
CA ALA A 38 -15.32 4.42 -13.64
C ALA A 38 -15.89 3.08 -14.15
N GLY A 39 -16.58 2.30 -13.31
CA GLY A 39 -17.11 0.98 -13.67
C GLY A 39 -16.03 -0.08 -13.92
N GLY A 40 -14.81 0.13 -13.41
CA GLY A 40 -13.64 -0.70 -13.65
C GLY A 40 -13.63 -2.03 -12.89
N VAL A 41 -14.56 -2.26 -11.94
CA VAL A 41 -14.60 -3.50 -11.13
C VAL A 41 -14.92 -4.71 -12.00
N ALA A 42 -15.96 -4.65 -12.85
CA ALA A 42 -16.34 -5.80 -13.67
C ALA A 42 -15.30 -6.16 -14.74
N PRO A 43 -14.74 -5.20 -15.53
CA PRO A 43 -13.65 -5.49 -16.45
C PRO A 43 -12.40 -6.05 -15.77
N PHE A 44 -12.06 -5.55 -14.58
CA PHE A 44 -10.94 -6.08 -13.81
C PHE A 44 -11.20 -7.53 -13.36
N GLY A 45 -12.45 -7.86 -13.02
CA GLY A 45 -12.85 -9.23 -12.69
C GLY A 45 -12.71 -10.20 -13.87
N VAL A 46 -13.15 -9.80 -15.06
CA VAL A 46 -12.97 -10.58 -16.29
C VAL A 46 -11.48 -10.81 -16.58
N TRP A 47 -10.66 -9.77 -16.38
CA TRP A 47 -9.21 -9.91 -16.51
C TRP A 47 -8.63 -10.90 -15.49
N LEU A 48 -9.03 -10.85 -14.22
CA LEU A 48 -8.57 -11.81 -13.20
C LEU A 48 -8.93 -13.25 -13.54
N GLU A 49 -10.13 -13.50 -14.08
CA GLU A 49 -10.54 -14.82 -14.59
C GLU A 49 -9.63 -15.31 -15.72
N SER A 50 -9.25 -14.41 -16.64
CA SER A 50 -8.29 -14.74 -17.69
C SER A 50 -6.89 -15.10 -17.15
N GLN A 51 -6.56 -14.66 -15.93
CA GLN A 51 -5.32 -15.02 -15.23
C GLN A 51 -5.45 -16.30 -14.39
N GLY A 52 -6.60 -16.97 -14.40
CA GLY A 52 -6.87 -18.21 -13.67
C GLY A 52 -7.46 -18.04 -12.27
N PHE A 53 -7.86 -16.83 -11.88
CA PHE A 53 -8.57 -16.63 -10.61
C PHE A 53 -10.04 -17.04 -10.75
N PRO A 54 -10.56 -17.97 -9.93
CA PRO A 54 -11.99 -18.27 -9.94
C PRO A 54 -12.78 -17.10 -9.37
N MET A 55 -14.00 -16.88 -9.87
CA MET A 55 -14.88 -15.78 -9.42
C MET A 55 -14.19 -14.41 -9.49
N GLY A 56 -13.68 -14.04 -10.66
CA GLY A 56 -12.81 -12.87 -10.82
C GLY A 56 -13.49 -11.57 -10.38
N PHE A 57 -14.81 -11.44 -10.62
CA PHE A 57 -15.58 -10.31 -10.09
C PHE A 57 -15.51 -10.20 -8.56
N GLY A 58 -15.58 -11.33 -7.85
CA GLY A 58 -15.49 -11.37 -6.38
C GLY A 58 -14.14 -10.87 -5.90
N TRP A 59 -13.05 -11.30 -6.53
CA TRP A 59 -11.70 -10.80 -6.22
C TRP A 59 -11.53 -9.31 -6.55
N ALA A 60 -12.01 -8.86 -7.72
CA ALA A 60 -11.96 -7.47 -8.12
C ALA A 60 -12.73 -6.58 -7.13
N LEU A 61 -13.90 -7.02 -6.69
CA LEU A 61 -14.70 -6.32 -5.68
C LEU A 61 -13.98 -6.31 -4.33
N ALA A 62 -13.44 -7.44 -3.88
CA ALA A 62 -12.71 -7.53 -2.61
C ALA A 62 -11.50 -6.57 -2.57
N VAL A 63 -10.70 -6.55 -3.64
CA VAL A 63 -9.56 -5.61 -3.77
C VAL A 63 -10.06 -4.17 -3.74
N THR A 64 -11.12 -3.86 -4.49
CA THR A 64 -11.68 -2.50 -4.54
C THR A 64 -12.20 -2.05 -3.18
N LEU A 65 -12.95 -2.88 -2.47
CA LEU A 65 -13.44 -2.57 -1.12
C LEU A 65 -12.29 -2.40 -0.13
N PHE A 66 -11.23 -3.21 -0.25
CA PHE A 66 -10.04 -3.06 0.58
C PHE A 66 -9.29 -1.75 0.28
N GLU A 67 -9.18 -1.34 -0.98
CA GLU A 67 -8.63 -0.03 -1.39
C GLU A 67 -9.49 1.17 -0.98
N LEU A 68 -10.77 0.97 -0.66
CA LEU A 68 -11.62 2.02 -0.11
C LEU A 68 -11.53 2.09 1.42
N THR A 69 -11.50 0.94 2.10
CA THR A 69 -11.60 0.86 3.56
C THR A 69 -10.24 0.86 4.26
N GLY A 70 -9.25 0.16 3.71
CA GLY A 70 -7.89 0.06 4.24
C GLY A 70 -7.20 1.42 4.38
N PRO A 71 -7.26 2.32 3.38
CA PRO A 71 -6.69 3.64 3.53
C PRO A 71 -7.39 4.51 4.56
N ILE A 72 -8.71 4.38 4.72
CA ILE A 72 -9.46 5.10 5.77
C ILE A 72 -8.95 4.66 7.14
N LEU A 73 -8.79 3.36 7.36
CA LEU A 73 -8.20 2.79 8.57
C LEU A 73 -6.78 3.34 8.81
N MET A 74 -5.94 3.38 7.77
CA MET A 74 -4.61 4.00 7.84
C MET A 74 -4.68 5.47 8.22
N LEU A 75 -5.59 6.27 7.65
CA LEU A 75 -5.74 7.71 7.90
C LEU A 75 -6.12 8.01 9.34
N ILE A 76 -7.09 7.27 9.91
CA ILE A 76 -7.53 7.41 11.30
C ILE A 76 -6.62 6.68 12.31
N ARG A 77 -5.50 6.11 11.84
CA ARG A 77 -4.52 5.35 12.64
C ARG A 77 -5.11 4.11 13.35
N ARG A 78 -6.14 3.49 12.77
CA ARG A 78 -6.74 2.26 13.30
C ARG A 78 -6.31 1.08 12.45
N TRP A 79 -5.69 0.06 13.07
CA TRP A 79 -5.20 -1.13 12.35
C TRP A 79 -4.25 -0.83 11.18
N THR A 80 -3.56 0.31 11.23
CA THR A 80 -2.67 0.81 10.16
C THR A 80 -1.73 -0.26 9.63
N SER A 81 -1.09 -1.03 10.51
CA SER A 81 -0.13 -2.04 10.08
C SER A 81 -0.75 -3.19 9.30
N PHE A 82 -1.93 -3.67 9.73
CA PHE A 82 -2.63 -4.73 9.01
C PHE A 82 -3.16 -4.23 7.66
N ALA A 83 -3.72 -3.02 7.63
CA ALA A 83 -4.16 -2.39 6.37
C ALA A 83 -2.98 -2.21 5.40
N ALA A 84 -1.85 -1.70 5.88
CA ALA A 84 -0.66 -1.50 5.07
C ALA A 84 -0.06 -2.82 4.56
N LEU A 85 -0.02 -3.88 5.38
CA LEU A 85 0.41 -5.21 4.93
C LEU A 85 -0.51 -5.80 3.87
N GLY A 86 -1.83 -5.67 4.04
CA GLY A 86 -2.80 -6.10 3.04
C GLY A 86 -2.60 -5.38 1.70
N HIS A 87 -2.37 -4.07 1.72
CA HIS A 87 -2.06 -3.31 0.51
C HIS A 87 -0.71 -3.72 -0.08
N ALA A 88 0.32 -3.98 0.73
CA ALA A 88 1.60 -4.44 0.23
C ALA A 88 1.46 -5.78 -0.52
N ALA A 89 0.64 -6.70 -0.02
CA ALA A 89 0.34 -7.96 -0.70
C ALA A 89 -0.40 -7.74 -2.03
N ILE A 90 -1.45 -6.91 -2.04
CA ILE A 90 -2.21 -6.58 -3.25
C ILE A 90 -1.31 -5.91 -4.31
N LEU A 91 -0.52 -4.90 -3.91
CA LEU A 91 0.39 -4.20 -4.83
C LEU A 91 1.51 -5.10 -5.32
N THR A 92 1.98 -6.06 -4.52
CA THR A 92 2.95 -7.06 -4.97
C THR A 92 2.35 -7.96 -6.06
N LEU A 93 1.11 -8.43 -5.87
CA LEU A 93 0.42 -9.19 -6.91
C LEU A 93 0.18 -8.34 -8.17
N GLY A 94 -0.26 -7.09 -8.02
CA GLY A 94 -0.41 -6.14 -9.13
C GLY A 94 0.91 -5.90 -9.85
N MET A 95 2.01 -5.73 -9.13
CA MET A 95 3.35 -5.61 -9.71
C MET A 95 3.71 -6.83 -10.57
N LEU A 96 3.49 -8.04 -10.05
CA LEU A 96 3.89 -9.27 -10.74
C LEU A 96 2.99 -9.60 -11.93
N LEU A 97 1.68 -9.40 -11.80
CA LEU A 97 0.70 -9.79 -12.82
C LEU A 97 0.48 -8.69 -13.87
N VAL A 98 0.55 -7.42 -13.48
CA VAL A 98 0.23 -6.28 -14.36
C VAL A 98 1.49 -5.59 -14.86
N HIS A 99 2.46 -5.29 -13.99
CA HIS A 99 3.58 -4.41 -14.33
C HIS A 99 4.84 -5.13 -14.81
N ARG A 100 5.15 -6.31 -14.27
CA ARG A 100 6.31 -7.12 -14.65
C ARG A 100 6.39 -7.40 -16.16
N PRO A 101 5.29 -7.70 -16.88
CA PRO A 101 5.34 -7.89 -18.33
C PRO A 101 5.86 -6.67 -19.11
N PHE A 102 5.77 -5.46 -18.55
CA PHE A 102 6.27 -4.22 -19.15
C PHE A 102 7.70 -3.86 -18.74
N GLY A 103 8.36 -4.70 -17.93
CA GLY A 103 9.73 -4.48 -17.47
C GLY A 103 9.84 -3.50 -16.30
N TRP A 104 10.95 -2.77 -16.22
CA TRP A 104 11.29 -1.95 -15.05
C TRP A 104 10.75 -0.52 -15.13
N PHE A 105 10.97 0.18 -16.24
CA PHE A 105 10.82 1.63 -16.35
C PHE A 105 9.36 2.07 -16.56
N VAL A 106 8.95 3.11 -15.83
CA VAL A 106 7.61 3.72 -15.98
C VAL A 106 7.60 4.84 -17.02
N VAL A 107 8.75 5.48 -17.29
CA VAL A 107 8.91 6.53 -18.32
C VAL A 107 10.27 6.40 -19.02
N GLY A 108 10.37 6.91 -20.25
CA GLY A 108 11.61 6.91 -21.03
C GLY A 108 11.88 5.57 -21.70
N ALA A 109 12.71 4.73 -21.08
CA ALA A 109 13.10 3.41 -21.60
C ALA A 109 11.97 2.36 -21.54
N GLY A 110 10.80 2.73 -21.01
CA GLY A 110 9.61 1.88 -20.92
C GLY A 110 8.37 2.67 -20.52
N ARG A 111 7.26 1.94 -20.36
CA ARG A 111 5.98 2.44 -19.86
C ARG A 111 5.34 1.37 -18.99
N ASN A 112 4.67 1.76 -17.91
CA ASN A 112 3.89 0.86 -17.05
C ASN A 112 4.72 -0.22 -16.32
N GLY A 113 6.05 -0.02 -16.18
CA GLY A 113 6.94 -0.94 -15.47
C GLY A 113 6.81 -0.92 -13.93
N MET A 114 7.67 -1.67 -13.26
CA MET A 114 7.59 -1.96 -11.82
C MET A 114 8.19 -0.93 -10.86
N GLU A 115 8.99 0.04 -11.33
CA GLU A 115 9.71 1.03 -10.51
C GLU A 115 8.86 1.63 -9.38
N TYR A 116 7.69 2.17 -9.74
CA TYR A 116 6.80 2.80 -8.75
C TYR A 116 6.04 1.81 -7.88
N SER A 117 5.86 0.55 -8.33
CA SER A 117 5.35 -0.50 -7.47
C SER A 117 6.31 -0.78 -6.31
N VAL A 118 7.62 -0.85 -6.59
CA VAL A 118 8.64 -1.15 -5.57
C VAL A 118 8.63 -0.10 -4.46
N ILE A 119 8.64 1.19 -4.79
CA ILE A 119 8.64 2.24 -3.77
C ILE A 119 7.34 2.27 -2.96
N LEU A 120 6.18 2.02 -3.58
CA LEU A 120 4.91 1.94 -2.87
C LEU A 120 4.87 0.75 -1.90
N ILE A 121 5.36 -0.43 -2.33
CA ILE A 121 5.44 -1.62 -1.49
C ILE A 121 6.37 -1.37 -0.30
N VAL A 122 7.58 -0.84 -0.53
CA VAL A 122 8.53 -0.52 0.54
C VAL A 122 7.96 0.54 1.51
N SER A 123 7.23 1.53 0.98
CA SER A 123 6.56 2.53 1.81
C SER A 123 5.49 1.90 2.70
N LEU A 124 4.67 1.01 2.16
CA LEU A 124 3.66 0.28 2.93
C LEU A 124 4.26 -0.62 4.00
N LEU A 125 5.35 -1.33 3.69
CA LEU A 125 6.08 -2.15 4.68
C LEU A 125 6.71 -1.28 5.78
N SER A 126 7.23 -0.10 5.42
CA SER A 126 7.78 0.86 6.39
C SER A 126 6.70 1.42 7.31
N ILE A 127 5.53 1.76 6.75
CA ILE A 127 4.35 2.16 7.53
C ILE A 127 3.90 1.00 8.43
N ALA A 128 3.81 -0.22 7.91
CA ALA A 128 3.40 -1.37 8.70
C ALA A 128 4.32 -1.62 9.89
N TRP A 129 5.63 -1.50 9.67
CA TRP A 129 6.65 -1.60 10.71
C TRP A 129 6.51 -0.50 11.76
N ALA A 130 6.43 0.77 11.33
CA ALA A 130 6.41 1.93 12.23
C ALA A 130 5.16 2.00 13.13
N TYR A 131 4.02 1.49 12.65
CA TYR A 131 2.75 1.53 13.38
C TYR A 131 2.38 0.17 14.02
N TRP A 132 3.31 -0.79 14.05
CA TRP A 132 3.05 -2.12 14.58
C TRP A 132 2.64 -2.03 16.05
N PRO A 133 1.60 -2.79 16.50
CA PRO A 133 1.19 -2.76 17.89
C PRO A 133 2.37 -3.08 18.82
N PRO A 134 2.60 -2.28 19.88
CA PRO A 134 3.65 -2.57 20.84
C PRO A 134 3.41 -3.95 21.46
N ARG A 135 4.46 -4.77 21.53
CA ARG A 135 4.39 -6.06 22.22
C ARG A 135 4.22 -5.79 23.72
N GLY A 136 3.06 -6.12 24.28
CA GLY A 136 2.77 -6.02 25.70
C GLY A 136 2.68 -4.58 26.22
N ALA A 137 1.52 -3.95 26.05
CA ALA A 137 1.14 -2.86 26.94
C ALA A 137 0.88 -3.48 28.33
N VAL A 138 1.90 -3.54 29.18
CA VAL A 138 1.70 -3.73 30.62
C VAL A 138 0.89 -2.50 31.08
N PRO A 139 -0.31 -2.67 31.66
CA PRO A 139 -1.02 -1.55 32.24
C PRO A 139 -0.09 -0.89 33.27
N LYS A 140 0.16 0.41 33.14
CA LYS A 140 0.74 1.16 34.26
C LYS A 140 -0.23 1.00 35.42
N GLN A 141 0.12 0.18 36.40
CA GLN A 141 -0.55 0.26 37.70
C GLN A 141 -0.24 1.64 38.25
N GLU A 142 -1.29 2.46 38.36
CA GLU A 142 -1.26 3.75 39.05
C GLU A 142 -0.85 3.48 40.51
N ARG A 143 0.17 4.19 40.99
CA ARG A 143 0.52 4.26 42.41
C ARG A 143 -0.13 5.50 43.02
#